data_AF-A0A327H6X6-F1
#
_entry.id   AF-A0A327H6X6-F1
#
_cell.length_a   1.000
_cell.length_b   1.000
_cell.length_c   1.000
_cell.angle_alpha   90.00
_cell.angle_beta   90.00
_cell.angle_gamma   90.00
#
_symmetry.space_group_name_H-M   'P 1'
#
loop_
_entity.id
_entity.type
_entity.pdbx_description
1 polymer ?
#
loop_
_entity_poly.entity_id
_entity_poly.type
_entity_poly.pdbx_seq_one_letter_code
_entity_poly.pdbx_strand_id
1 'polypeptide(L)'
;MAEDESPEPSQEFDWIPETPIIGKIAVLVGIWALIVDVVNILIGAYASGQKVVWAGFVSYGTLAENTFTAHNGIEISPGDIVFTIIAALILGFGTLVLNKTEEGGIASWISSLVSPERWMPLFDFSKGLNATLGSWLLVTGVIMYFGWSIANNTWVDPGIYAVCIPLIGFGSVLPLLESDVEESEN
;
A
#
# COMPACT_ATOMS: atom_id res chain seq x y z
N MET A 1 50.88 21.02 -12.17
CA MET A 1 49.95 19.88 -12.10
C MET A 1 48.60 20.47 -11.81
N ALA A 2 47.72 20.50 -12.80
CA ALA A 2 46.32 20.84 -12.57
C ALA A 2 45.70 19.62 -11.89
N GLU A 3 45.09 19.82 -10.74
CA GLU A 3 44.32 18.79 -10.05
C GLU A 3 43.16 18.41 -10.97
N ASP A 4 43.08 17.12 -11.28
CA ASP A 4 42.01 16.50 -12.04
C ASP A 4 40.78 16.50 -11.12
N GLU A 5 40.00 17.59 -11.17
CA GLU A 5 38.67 17.63 -10.56
C GLU A 5 37.80 16.62 -11.31
N SER A 6 37.78 15.39 -10.80
CA SER A 6 36.78 14.39 -11.18
C SER A 6 35.40 15.02 -11.10
N PRO A 7 34.55 14.92 -12.14
CA PRO A 7 33.22 15.51 -12.11
C PRO A 7 32.48 15.01 -10.87
N GLU A 8 31.90 15.94 -10.11
CA GLU A 8 31.08 15.57 -8.96
C GLU A 8 30.06 14.50 -9.39
N PRO A 9 29.88 13.41 -8.61
CA PRO A 9 28.89 12.41 -8.93
C PRO A 9 27.56 13.11 -9.13
N SER A 10 26.93 12.88 -10.30
CA SER A 10 25.62 13.42 -10.65
C SER A 10 24.74 13.38 -9.42
N GLN A 11 24.22 14.53 -8.98
CA GLN A 11 23.41 14.65 -7.76
C GLN A 11 22.33 13.56 -7.75
N GLU A 12 22.65 12.44 -7.10
CA GLU A 12 21.71 11.41 -6.75
C GLU A 12 20.71 12.10 -5.84
N PHE A 13 19.41 11.95 -6.11
CA PHE A 13 18.37 12.77 -5.50
C PHE A 13 18.44 12.70 -3.97
N ASP A 14 19.10 13.68 -3.35
CA ASP A 14 19.42 13.75 -1.92
C ASP A 14 18.17 13.81 -1.02
N TRP A 15 17.03 14.19 -1.60
CA TRP A 15 15.73 14.24 -0.93
C TRP A 15 14.98 12.90 -0.89
N ILE A 16 15.42 11.87 -1.64
CA ILE A 16 14.75 10.57 -1.64
C ILE A 16 15.11 9.82 -0.34
N PRO A 17 14.10 9.42 0.46
CA PRO A 17 14.35 8.68 1.70
C PRO A 17 15.14 7.39 1.47
N GLU A 18 16.00 7.07 2.43
CA GLU A 18 16.82 5.86 2.42
C GLU A 18 16.14 4.69 3.17
N THR A 19 14.92 4.88 3.63
CA THR A 19 14.17 3.87 4.38
C THR A 19 13.26 3.07 3.44
N PRO A 20 13.54 1.78 3.17
CA PRO A 20 12.78 0.98 2.21
C PRO A 20 11.30 0.82 2.61
N ILE A 21 10.99 0.85 3.91
CA ILE A 21 9.61 0.70 4.39
C ILE A 21 8.69 1.81 3.88
N ILE A 22 9.20 3.04 3.71
CA ILE A 22 8.44 4.17 3.16
C ILE A 22 8.09 3.88 1.70
N GLY A 23 9.04 3.34 0.93
CA GLY A 23 8.83 2.91 -0.45
C GLY A 23 7.78 1.81 -0.56
N LYS A 24 7.89 0.77 0.28
CA LYS A 24 6.92 -0.35 0.32
C LYS A 24 5.50 0.14 0.62
N ILE A 25 5.34 0.97 1.64
CA ILE A 25 4.04 1.55 2.00
C ILE A 25 3.49 2.42 0.86
N ALA A 26 4.31 3.29 0.29
CA ALA A 26 3.89 4.16 -0.80
C ALA A 26 3.44 3.37 -2.05
N VAL A 27 4.18 2.33 -2.44
CA VAL A 27 3.75 1.46 -3.56
C VAL A 27 2.43 0.76 -3.26
N LEU A 28 2.28 0.17 -2.07
CA LEU A 28 1.05 -0.52 -1.68
C LEU A 28 -0.16 0.43 -1.63
N VAL A 29 0.01 1.62 -1.05
CA VAL A 29 -1.04 2.65 -0.97
C VAL A 29 -1.38 3.18 -2.36
N GLY A 30 -0.39 3.42 -3.22
CA GLY A 30 -0.61 3.89 -4.59
C GLY A 30 -1.39 2.88 -5.43
N ILE A 31 -1.00 1.59 -5.38
CA ILE A 31 -1.73 0.50 -6.05
C ILE A 31 -3.15 0.40 -5.52
N TRP A 32 -3.33 0.38 -4.20
CA TRP A 32 -4.63 0.30 -3.57
C TRP A 32 -5.54 1.47 -3.97
N ALA A 33 -5.04 2.71 -3.94
CA ALA A 33 -5.81 3.89 -4.31
C ALA A 33 -6.25 3.83 -5.79
N LEU A 34 -5.35 3.40 -6.70
CA LEU A 34 -5.71 3.19 -8.10
C LEU A 34 -6.79 2.12 -8.28
N ILE A 35 -6.71 1.00 -7.55
CA ILE A 35 -7.75 -0.05 -7.58
C ILE A 35 -9.09 0.52 -7.12
N VAL A 36 -9.12 1.24 -6.00
CA VAL A 36 -10.36 1.80 -5.46
C VAL A 36 -10.95 2.84 -6.40
N ASP A 37 -10.14 3.66 -7.06
CA ASP A 37 -10.64 4.63 -8.03
C ASP A 37 -11.24 3.97 -9.29
N VAL A 38 -10.57 2.93 -9.80
CA VAL A 38 -11.10 2.12 -10.90
C VAL A 38 -12.45 1.50 -10.50
N VAL A 39 -12.54 0.93 -9.29
CA VAL A 39 -13.80 0.41 -8.75
C VAL A 39 -14.85 1.54 -8.65
N ASN A 40 -14.44 2.72 -8.18
CA ASN A 40 -15.33 3.86 -8.02
C ASN A 40 -15.96 4.32 -9.34
N ILE A 41 -15.17 4.31 -10.41
CA ILE A 41 -15.60 4.64 -11.77
C ILE A 41 -16.51 3.53 -12.33
N LEU A 42 -16.12 2.26 -12.16
CA LEU A 42 -16.81 1.13 -12.81
C LEU A 42 -18.14 0.76 -12.14
N ILE A 43 -18.17 0.67 -10.81
CA ILE A 43 -19.31 0.15 -10.05
C ILE A 43 -19.68 0.99 -8.81
N GLY A 44 -18.88 2.00 -8.47
CA GLY A 44 -19.07 2.84 -7.29
C GLY A 44 -18.47 2.20 -6.04
N ALA A 45 -17.57 2.89 -5.34
CA ALA A 45 -16.77 2.31 -4.27
C ALA A 45 -17.34 2.51 -2.85
N TYR A 46 -18.45 3.27 -2.72
CA TYR A 46 -18.95 3.70 -1.42
C TYR A 46 -19.92 2.70 -0.79
N ALA A 47 -21.02 2.44 -1.50
CA ALA A 47 -22.07 1.50 -1.13
C ALA A 47 -22.83 1.09 -2.41
N SER A 48 -23.78 0.16 -2.29
CA SER A 48 -24.60 -0.27 -3.43
C SER A 48 -25.26 0.91 -4.15
N GLY A 49 -24.92 1.12 -5.42
CA GLY A 49 -25.44 2.20 -6.26
C GLY A 49 -24.85 3.59 -5.97
N GLN A 50 -23.77 3.68 -5.18
CA GLN A 50 -23.15 4.94 -4.79
C GLN A 50 -21.66 4.96 -5.11
N LYS A 51 -21.21 6.05 -5.74
CA LYS A 51 -19.80 6.35 -5.97
C LYS A 51 -19.31 7.44 -5.02
N VAL A 52 -18.04 7.37 -4.69
CA VAL A 52 -17.30 8.34 -3.89
C VAL A 52 -17.11 9.62 -4.69
N VAL A 53 -17.28 10.76 -4.01
CA VAL A 53 -16.84 12.07 -4.49
C VAL A 53 -15.52 12.37 -3.80
N TRP A 54 -14.39 12.08 -4.46
CA TRP A 54 -13.07 12.10 -3.81
C TRP A 54 -12.71 13.40 -3.10
N ALA A 55 -13.02 14.54 -3.72
CA ALA A 55 -12.78 15.85 -3.12
C ALA A 55 -13.49 15.98 -1.77
N GLY A 56 -14.78 15.62 -1.69
CA GLY A 56 -15.54 15.65 -0.45
C GLY A 56 -15.09 14.56 0.52
N PHE A 57 -14.86 13.35 0.04
CA PHE A 57 -14.49 12.19 0.87
C PHE A 57 -13.15 12.40 1.59
N VAL A 58 -12.10 12.78 0.87
CA VAL A 58 -10.74 12.96 1.44
C VAL A 58 -10.68 14.19 2.35
N SER A 59 -11.43 15.25 2.02
CA SER A 59 -11.42 16.51 2.79
C SER A 59 -12.49 16.58 3.88
N TYR A 60 -13.19 15.48 4.15
CA TYR A 60 -14.32 15.43 5.10
C TYR A 60 -15.37 16.52 4.86
N GLY A 61 -15.72 16.76 3.58
CA GLY A 61 -16.74 17.72 3.16
C GLY A 61 -16.25 19.15 2.92
N THR A 62 -14.94 19.42 3.05
CA THR A 62 -14.40 20.78 2.92
C THR A 62 -14.26 21.23 1.46
N LEU A 63 -13.84 20.34 0.56
CA LEU A 63 -13.61 20.63 -0.87
C LEU A 63 -14.81 20.30 -1.76
N ALA A 64 -15.80 19.58 -1.24
CA ALA A 64 -17.09 19.35 -1.89
C ALA A 64 -18.15 19.02 -0.83
N GLU A 65 -19.38 19.52 -1.02
CA GLU A 65 -20.47 19.39 -0.05
C GLU A 65 -20.91 17.93 0.18
N ASN A 66 -20.76 17.06 -0.82
CA ASN A 66 -21.12 15.65 -0.76
C ASN A 66 -19.85 14.77 -0.75
N THR A 67 -19.87 13.69 0.02
CA THR A 67 -18.81 12.67 0.04
C THR A 67 -19.08 11.49 -0.89
N PHE A 68 -20.33 11.36 -1.35
CA PHE A 68 -20.78 10.35 -2.31
C PHE A 68 -21.91 10.90 -3.19
N THR A 69 -22.17 10.22 -4.29
CA THR A 69 -23.30 10.49 -5.21
C THR A 69 -23.80 9.18 -5.81
N ALA A 70 -24.96 9.20 -6.48
CA ALA A 70 -25.47 8.04 -7.19
C ALA A 70 -24.50 7.62 -8.30
N HIS A 71 -24.22 6.32 -8.41
CA HIS A 71 -23.49 5.74 -9.54
C HIS A 71 -24.50 5.38 -10.63
N ASN A 72 -24.45 6.10 -11.76
CA ASN A 72 -25.39 5.95 -12.88
C ASN A 72 -24.73 5.29 -14.10
N GLY A 73 -23.78 4.38 -13.88
CA GLY A 73 -22.96 3.78 -14.93
C GLY A 73 -21.51 4.30 -14.92
N ILE A 74 -20.74 3.90 -15.94
CA ILE A 74 -19.32 4.23 -16.03
C ILE A 74 -19.17 5.72 -16.33
N GLU A 75 -18.74 6.49 -15.33
CA GLU A 75 -18.57 7.93 -15.41
C GLU A 75 -17.29 8.35 -14.69
N ILE A 76 -16.47 9.14 -15.38
CA ILE A 76 -15.25 9.75 -14.84
C ILE A 76 -15.56 11.19 -14.44
N SER A 77 -15.41 11.50 -13.16
CA SER A 77 -15.54 12.85 -12.62
C SER A 77 -14.17 13.54 -12.54
N PRO A 78 -14.12 14.88 -12.45
CA PRO A 78 -12.86 15.59 -12.17
C PRO A 78 -12.17 15.12 -10.88
N GLY A 79 -12.95 14.69 -9.89
CA GLY A 79 -12.42 14.13 -8.64
C GLY A 79 -11.67 12.82 -8.86
N ASP A 80 -12.19 11.93 -9.72
CA ASP A 80 -11.54 10.66 -10.08
C ASP A 80 -10.21 10.94 -10.79
N ILE A 81 -10.16 11.90 -11.72
CA ILE A 81 -8.91 12.28 -12.42
C ILE A 81 -7.85 12.77 -11.42
N VAL A 82 -8.21 13.67 -10.51
CA VAL A 82 -7.28 14.20 -9.50
C VAL A 82 -6.81 13.10 -8.55
N PHE A 83 -7.72 12.23 -8.11
CA PHE A 83 -7.39 11.13 -7.22
C PHE A 83 -6.47 10.09 -7.89
N THR A 84 -6.73 9.71 -9.14
CA THR A 84 -5.83 8.90 -9.98
C THR A 84 -4.44 9.52 -10.07
N ILE A 85 -4.32 10.83 -10.32
CA ILE A 85 -3.03 11.52 -10.43
C ILE A 85 -2.27 11.44 -9.09
N ILE A 86 -2.95 11.71 -7.97
CA ILE A 86 -2.34 11.62 -6.63
C ILE A 86 -1.87 10.19 -6.36
N ALA A 87 -2.70 9.18 -6.67
CA ALA A 87 -2.36 7.78 -6.48
C ALA A 87 -1.14 7.36 -7.34
N ALA A 88 -1.08 7.81 -8.60
CA ALA A 88 0.05 7.57 -9.49
C ALA A 88 1.34 8.26 -9.01
N LEU A 89 1.25 9.47 -8.45
CA LEU A 89 2.40 10.16 -7.86
C LEU A 89 2.93 9.43 -6.61
N ILE A 90 2.04 8.95 -5.75
CA ILE A 90 2.41 8.15 -4.58
C ILE A 90 3.09 6.84 -5.01
N LEU A 91 2.53 6.14 -6.00
CA LEU A 91 3.12 4.93 -6.57
C LEU A 91 4.50 5.19 -7.19
N GLY A 92 4.61 6.27 -7.98
CA GLY A 92 5.88 6.70 -8.58
C GLY A 92 6.93 7.02 -7.52
N PHE A 93 6.56 7.76 -6.48
CA PHE A 93 7.44 8.05 -5.34
C PHE A 93 7.90 6.76 -4.64
N GLY A 94 6.99 5.85 -4.34
CA GLY A 94 7.36 4.56 -3.74
C GLY A 94 8.32 3.75 -4.62
N THR A 95 8.11 3.78 -5.94
CA THR A 95 8.99 3.13 -6.91
C THR A 95 10.39 3.74 -6.91
N LEU A 96 10.50 5.07 -6.82
CA LEU A 96 11.79 5.76 -6.72
C LEU A 96 12.55 5.36 -5.45
N VAL A 97 11.87 5.34 -4.30
CA VAL A 97 12.48 4.90 -3.03
C VAL A 97 12.97 3.46 -3.11
N LEU A 98 12.15 2.53 -3.63
CA LEU A 98 12.54 1.12 -3.74
C LEU A 98 13.71 0.90 -4.72
N ASN A 99 13.76 1.63 -5.83
CA ASN A 99 14.88 1.53 -6.77
C ASN A 99 16.20 2.04 -6.18
N LYS A 100 16.15 2.96 -5.19
CA LYS A 100 17.34 3.43 -4.46
C LYS A 100 17.73 2.48 -3.32
N THR A 101 16.76 1.85 -2.65
CA THR A 101 16.97 1.18 -1.35
C THR A 101 17.02 -0.35 -1.40
N GLU A 102 16.45 -0.98 -2.44
CA GLU A 102 16.43 -2.44 -2.58
C GLU A 102 17.38 -2.89 -3.69
N GLU A 103 18.17 -3.94 -3.44
CA GLU A 103 18.98 -4.56 -4.48
C GLU A 103 18.08 -5.15 -5.57
N GLY A 104 18.20 -4.65 -6.81
CA GLY A 104 17.31 -5.00 -7.92
C GLY A 104 15.98 -4.22 -7.93
N GLY A 105 15.82 -3.24 -7.06
CA GLY A 105 14.73 -2.26 -7.05
C GLY A 105 13.34 -2.86 -6.86
N ILE A 106 12.33 -2.16 -7.39
CA ILE A 106 10.92 -2.57 -7.25
C ILE A 106 10.63 -3.97 -7.80
N ALA A 107 11.32 -4.40 -8.86
CA ALA A 107 11.10 -5.71 -9.48
C ALA A 107 11.55 -6.86 -8.56
N SER A 108 12.70 -6.69 -7.89
CA SER A 108 13.19 -7.62 -6.87
C SER A 108 12.22 -7.69 -5.69
N TRP A 109 11.76 -6.54 -5.20
CA TRP A 109 10.78 -6.49 -4.12
C TRP A 109 9.46 -7.19 -4.50
N ILE A 110 8.89 -6.92 -5.67
CA ILE A 110 7.67 -7.61 -6.14
C ILE A 110 7.90 -9.13 -6.19
N SER A 111 9.06 -9.56 -6.69
CA SER A 111 9.41 -10.99 -6.75
C SER A 111 9.47 -11.63 -5.36
N SER A 112 9.94 -10.89 -4.35
CA SER A 112 9.94 -11.38 -2.96
C SER A 112 8.54 -11.55 -2.35
N LEU A 113 7.53 -10.80 -2.83
CA LEU A 113 6.15 -10.93 -2.33
C LEU A 113 5.52 -12.28 -2.74
N VAL A 114 5.97 -12.85 -3.86
CA VAL A 114 5.45 -14.12 -4.40
C VAL A 114 6.40 -15.29 -4.19
N SER A 115 7.52 -15.07 -3.50
CA SER A 115 8.49 -16.13 -3.24
C SER A 115 7.93 -17.15 -2.24
N PRO A 116 8.27 -18.44 -2.37
CA PRO A 116 7.81 -19.46 -1.42
C PRO A 116 8.19 -19.16 0.03
N GLU A 117 9.36 -18.57 0.25
CA GLU A 117 9.91 -18.25 1.58
C GLU A 117 9.05 -17.22 2.31
N ARG A 118 8.40 -16.31 1.58
CA ARG A 118 7.47 -15.31 2.14
C ARG A 118 6.28 -15.96 2.83
N TRP A 119 5.81 -17.09 2.29
CA TRP A 119 4.57 -17.75 2.72
C TRP A 119 4.81 -18.96 3.61
N MET A 120 6.05 -19.46 3.66
CA MET A 120 6.45 -20.59 4.51
C MET A 120 6.01 -20.43 5.99
N PRO A 121 6.11 -19.26 6.64
CA PRO A 121 5.72 -19.13 8.04
C PRO A 121 4.24 -19.38 8.33
N LEU A 122 3.36 -19.42 7.32
CA LEU A 122 1.96 -19.83 7.50
C LEU A 122 1.82 -21.28 7.96
N PHE A 123 2.78 -22.13 7.59
CA PHE A 123 2.73 -23.58 7.81
C PHE A 123 3.92 -24.09 8.62
N ASP A 124 4.98 -23.29 8.73
CA ASP A 124 6.19 -23.62 9.47
C ASP A 124 6.38 -22.70 10.68
N PHE A 125 6.44 -23.33 11.85
CA PHE A 125 6.63 -22.69 13.14
C PHE A 125 8.11 -22.61 13.56
N SER A 126 9.02 -23.09 12.71
CA SER A 126 10.47 -23.06 12.96
C SER A 126 11.02 -21.65 13.19
N LYS A 127 10.40 -20.64 12.58
CA LYS A 127 10.73 -19.21 12.73
C LYS A 127 10.00 -18.53 13.89
N GLY A 128 9.50 -19.29 14.86
CA GLY A 128 8.83 -18.74 16.03
C GLY A 128 7.34 -18.39 15.84
N LEU A 129 6.65 -18.23 16.96
CA LEU A 129 5.20 -18.00 16.98
C LEU A 129 4.82 -16.63 16.43
N ASN A 130 5.63 -15.59 16.62
CA ASN A 130 5.33 -14.26 16.13
C ASN A 130 5.37 -14.20 14.59
N ALA A 131 6.31 -14.92 13.96
CA ALA A 131 6.39 -15.00 12.49
C ALA A 131 5.16 -15.69 11.89
N THR A 132 4.72 -16.81 12.48
CA THR A 132 3.52 -17.53 12.03
C THR A 132 2.24 -16.73 12.27
N LEU A 133 2.06 -16.20 13.49
CA LEU A 133 0.89 -15.40 13.83
C LEU A 133 0.82 -14.14 12.95
N GLY A 134 1.94 -13.45 12.78
CA GLY A 134 2.03 -12.28 11.91
C GLY A 134 1.61 -12.59 10.47
N SER A 135 2.10 -13.71 9.92
CA SER A 135 1.73 -14.13 8.56
C SER A 135 0.24 -14.43 8.41
N TRP A 136 -0.38 -15.09 9.40
CA TRP A 136 -1.82 -15.34 9.41
C TRP A 136 -2.65 -14.07 9.54
N LEU A 137 -2.24 -13.12 10.40
CA LEU A 137 -2.92 -11.83 10.55
C LEU A 137 -2.87 -11.03 9.24
N LEU A 138 -1.70 -10.99 8.59
CA LEU A 138 -1.53 -10.30 7.31
C LEU A 138 -2.46 -10.89 6.23
N VAL A 139 -2.41 -12.21 6.03
CA VAL A 139 -3.24 -12.90 5.03
C VAL A 139 -4.73 -12.70 5.31
N THR A 140 -5.13 -12.87 6.57
CA THR A 140 -6.54 -12.70 6.98
C THR A 140 -7.01 -11.28 6.73
N GLY A 141 -6.21 -10.27 7.07
CA GLY A 141 -6.55 -8.86 6.84
C GLY A 141 -6.75 -8.54 5.36
N VAL A 142 -5.86 -9.03 4.49
CA VAL A 142 -5.95 -8.83 3.03
C VAL A 142 -7.17 -9.56 2.46
N ILE A 143 -7.38 -10.84 2.80
CA ILE A 143 -8.53 -11.62 2.32
C ILE A 143 -9.84 -11.00 2.79
N MET A 144 -9.92 -10.58 4.05
CA MET A 144 -11.11 -9.95 4.61
C MET A 144 -11.43 -8.64 3.88
N TYR A 145 -10.44 -7.78 3.63
CA TYR A 145 -10.64 -6.51 2.93
C TYR A 145 -11.23 -6.73 1.54
N PHE A 146 -10.56 -7.52 0.69
CA PHE A 146 -11.00 -7.74 -0.68
C PHE A 146 -12.28 -8.57 -0.73
N GLY A 147 -12.37 -9.65 0.04
CA GLY A 147 -13.55 -10.52 0.07
C GLY A 147 -14.80 -9.77 0.50
N TRP A 148 -14.72 -8.97 1.56
CA TRP A 148 -15.86 -8.18 2.03
C TRP A 148 -16.22 -7.05 1.06
N SER A 149 -15.23 -6.32 0.55
CA SER A 149 -15.46 -5.20 -0.39
C SER A 149 -16.10 -5.67 -1.70
N ILE A 150 -15.67 -6.83 -2.23
CA ILE A 150 -16.27 -7.44 -3.42
C ILE A 150 -17.71 -7.90 -3.14
N ALA A 151 -17.96 -8.52 -1.99
CA ALA A 151 -19.28 -9.07 -1.66
C ALA A 151 -20.33 -7.98 -1.33
N ASN A 152 -19.91 -6.86 -0.72
CA ASN A 152 -20.83 -5.85 -0.17
C ASN A 152 -20.71 -4.46 -0.83
N ASN A 153 -19.75 -4.27 -1.74
CA ASN A 153 -19.45 -2.99 -2.39
C ASN A 153 -19.08 -1.86 -1.42
N THR A 154 -18.25 -2.17 -0.43
CA THR A 154 -17.87 -1.29 0.69
C THR A 154 -16.37 -1.00 0.70
N TRP A 155 -15.82 -0.58 -0.44
CA TRP A 155 -14.37 -0.44 -0.65
C TRP A 155 -13.76 0.68 0.18
N VAL A 156 -14.57 1.70 0.51
CA VAL A 156 -14.21 2.86 1.35
C VAL A 156 -14.87 2.90 2.73
N ASP A 157 -15.36 1.76 3.21
CA ASP A 157 -16.04 1.66 4.50
C ASP A 157 -15.04 1.71 5.68
N PRO A 158 -15.15 2.71 6.58
CA PRO A 158 -14.29 2.83 7.75
C PRO A 158 -14.37 1.64 8.72
N GLY A 159 -15.51 0.95 8.80
CA GLY A 159 -15.70 -0.24 9.63
C GLY A 159 -14.85 -1.42 9.15
N ILE A 160 -14.69 -1.59 7.83
CA ILE A 160 -13.79 -2.61 7.29
C ILE A 160 -12.33 -2.24 7.50
N TYR A 161 -11.98 -0.95 7.37
CA TYR A 161 -10.65 -0.47 7.68
C TYR A 161 -10.27 -0.68 9.15
N ALA A 162 -11.20 -0.46 10.08
CA ALA A 162 -10.99 -0.65 11.51
C ALA A 162 -10.63 -2.11 11.87
N VAL A 163 -10.99 -3.09 11.04
CA VAL A 163 -10.62 -4.50 11.22
C VAL A 163 -9.36 -4.83 10.42
N CYS A 164 -9.29 -4.44 9.15
CA CYS A 164 -8.23 -4.89 8.24
C CYS A 164 -6.89 -4.19 8.50
N ILE A 165 -6.89 -2.89 8.82
CA ILE A 165 -5.64 -2.14 9.06
C ILE A 165 -4.88 -2.71 10.27
N PRO A 166 -5.50 -2.96 11.45
CA PRO A 166 -4.79 -3.60 12.55
C PRO A 166 -4.26 -4.99 12.19
N LEU A 167 -5.05 -5.83 11.50
CA LEU A 167 -4.60 -7.16 11.09
C LEU A 167 -3.35 -7.10 10.18
N ILE A 168 -3.37 -6.22 9.19
CA ILE A 168 -2.24 -6.01 8.28
C ILE A 168 -1.04 -5.41 9.02
N GLY A 169 -1.28 -4.44 9.91
CA GLY A 169 -0.25 -3.76 10.70
C GLY A 169 0.48 -4.71 11.64
N PHE A 170 -0.26 -5.39 12.52
CA PHE A 170 0.32 -6.42 13.41
C PHE A 170 0.94 -7.57 12.60
N GLY A 171 0.29 -7.97 11.50
CA GLY A 171 0.80 -9.00 10.61
C GLY A 171 2.15 -8.67 9.97
N SER A 172 2.42 -7.39 9.76
CA SER A 172 3.69 -6.89 9.20
C SER A 172 4.77 -6.70 10.25
N VAL A 173 4.40 -6.38 11.50
CA VAL A 173 5.35 -6.04 12.58
C VAL A 173 5.77 -7.26 13.40
N LEU A 174 4.86 -8.17 13.73
CA LEU A 174 5.16 -9.32 14.60
C LEU A 174 6.36 -10.16 14.12
N PRO A 175 6.51 -10.49 12.83
CA PRO A 175 7.67 -11.26 12.36
C PRO A 175 9.01 -10.55 12.60
N LEU A 176 9.03 -9.21 12.64
CA LEU A 176 10.25 -8.42 12.88
C LEU A 176 10.70 -8.50 14.35
N LEU A 177 9.75 -8.64 15.27
CA LEU A 177 10.06 -8.78 16.69
C LEU A 177 10.73 -10.12 17.02
N GLU A 178 10.56 -11.14 16.17
CA GLU A 178 11.24 -12.43 16.35
C GLU A 178 12.69 -12.38 15.87
N SER A 179 12.96 -11.71 14.73
CA SER A 179 14.32 -11.61 14.18
C SER A 179 15.27 -10.84 15.10
N ASP A 180 14.75 -9.82 15.80
CA ASP A 180 15.54 -9.02 16.73
C ASP A 180 15.96 -9.81 17.99
N VAL A 181 15.19 -10.86 18.36
CA VAL A 181 15.52 -11.72 19.50
C VAL A 181 16.66 -12.67 19.14
N GLU A 182 16.62 -13.32 17.97
CA GLU A 182 17.68 -14.24 17.51
C GLU A 182 19.04 -13.56 17.29
N GLU A 183 19.06 -12.28 16.90
CA GLU A 183 20.31 -11.50 16.80
C GLU A 183 20.88 -11.10 18.17
N SER A 184 20.05 -10.95 19.20
CA SER A 184 20.48 -10.56 20.55
C SER A 184 21.06 -11.72 21.37
N GLU A 185 20.80 -12.96 20.97
CA GLU A 185 21.25 -14.19 21.64
C GLU A 185 22.54 -14.78 21.04
N ASN A 186 23.08 -14.21 19.96
CA ASN A 186 24.32 -14.60 19.28
C ASN A 186 25.45 -13.57 19.46
#